data_AF-F6U0T2-F1
#
_entry.id   AF-F6U0T2-F1
#
_cell.length_a   1.000
_cell.length_b   1.000
_cell.length_c   1.000
_cell.angle_alpha   90.00
_cell.angle_beta   90.00
_cell.angle_gamma   90.00
#
_symmetry.space_group_name_H-M   'P 1'
#
loop_
_entity.id
_entity.type
_entity.pdbx_description
1 polymer ?
#
loop_
_entity_poly.entity_id
_entity_poly.type
_entity_poly.pdbx_seq_one_letter_code
_entity_poly.pdbx_strand_id
1 'polypeptide(L)'
;MEGFQEELVSALREVVSNSHWQCVGEKRSFKATCTKLFSEDGEHLVLIHTTDDKFYAMDSSCPHEGGPLEQGDIEELCDGRLALTCPWHYFEFCLDDGSSSTGLQNQVYEVKVYEGKVYIQTQNALSLTPWKETPCTVSVNSEPAAISQGSDAESTLSYWACKILSTADPQEKVKLTQHVQTLWESGKISEIGQMEPPAQPQRKENLIIVQPGRIKRGKGGTLSSRIALLHSMANIEQWAIDLSWDIIARFAHFRLCTGETLHVLCTSMSVLSHQHYSLLEKRLAELDSNFGALPVHNGLWQSAADTAHDLLGRLAIVHMVHEARGLDVHPQTMQRFSTQGDDSSVRILEVIYTDEITHVAAGLKWFTYICGKEQRDCLSTFHELVPLYFKGYLKPPFNTEGRRSAGMSEEVLLSLMPSPIDFILIK
;
A
#
# COMPACT_ATOMS: atom_id res chain seq x y z
N MET A 1 15.74 -31.96 -42.01
CA MET A 1 14.36 -31.51 -41.70
C MET A 1 14.04 -31.62 -40.21
N GLU A 2 14.68 -32.52 -39.45
CA GLU A 2 14.45 -32.66 -38.00
C GLU A 2 14.99 -31.48 -37.16
N GLY A 3 16.16 -30.93 -37.49
CA GLY A 3 16.74 -29.79 -36.73
C GLY A 3 15.93 -28.49 -36.80
N PHE A 4 15.17 -28.27 -37.89
CA PHE A 4 14.30 -27.09 -38.02
C PHE A 4 13.04 -27.21 -37.13
N GLN A 5 12.58 -28.44 -36.87
CA GLN A 5 11.46 -28.67 -35.93
C GLN A 5 11.91 -28.51 -34.48
N GLU A 6 13.12 -28.95 -34.11
CA GLU A 6 13.65 -28.75 -32.76
C GLU A 6 13.94 -27.27 -32.45
N GLU A 7 14.48 -26.52 -33.41
CA GLU A 7 14.67 -25.06 -33.26
C GLU A 7 13.33 -24.33 -33.19
N LEU A 8 12.32 -24.71 -33.97
CA LEU A 8 10.98 -24.12 -33.90
C LEU A 8 10.31 -24.42 -32.55
N VAL A 9 10.45 -25.64 -32.04
CA VAL A 9 9.90 -26.06 -30.74
C VAL A 9 10.65 -25.38 -29.58
N SER A 10 11.96 -25.16 -29.71
CA SER A 10 12.75 -24.41 -28.73
C SER A 10 12.39 -22.92 -28.72
N ALA A 11 12.27 -22.30 -29.90
CA ALA A 11 11.83 -20.92 -30.04
C ALA A 11 10.38 -20.72 -29.58
N LEU A 12 9.48 -21.67 -29.86
CA LEU A 12 8.11 -21.66 -29.33
C LEU A 12 8.08 -21.88 -27.83
N ARG A 13 8.97 -22.72 -27.26
CA ARG A 13 9.12 -22.87 -25.81
C ARG A 13 9.67 -21.60 -25.17
N GLU A 14 10.61 -20.89 -25.79
CA GLU A 14 11.12 -19.60 -25.34
C GLU A 14 10.06 -18.50 -25.40
N VAL A 15 9.25 -18.48 -26.47
CA VAL A 15 8.12 -17.55 -26.60
C VAL A 15 7.05 -17.86 -25.56
N VAL A 16 6.70 -19.14 -25.34
CA VAL A 16 5.73 -19.56 -24.33
C VAL A 16 6.26 -19.35 -22.90
N SER A 17 7.57 -19.55 -22.65
CA SER A 17 8.19 -19.26 -21.35
C SER A 17 8.27 -17.77 -21.06
N ASN A 18 8.42 -16.93 -22.09
CA ASN A 18 8.33 -15.47 -21.97
C ASN A 18 6.88 -14.95 -21.93
N SER A 19 5.87 -15.82 -22.11
CA SER A 19 4.47 -15.43 -22.18
C SER A 19 3.68 -15.68 -20.89
N HIS A 20 4.30 -16.15 -19.80
CA HIS A 20 3.70 -16.31 -18.46
C HIS A 20 2.28 -16.95 -18.46
N TRP A 21 2.09 -18.10 -19.12
CA TRP A 21 0.80 -18.82 -19.12
C TRP A 21 0.70 -19.83 -17.97
N GLN A 22 -0.29 -19.66 -17.09
CA GLN A 22 -0.57 -20.54 -15.96
C GLN A 22 -1.72 -21.50 -16.28
N CYS A 23 -1.49 -22.80 -16.13
CA CYS A 23 -2.54 -23.82 -16.25
C CYS A 23 -3.35 -23.91 -14.96
N VAL A 24 -4.63 -23.56 -14.99
CA VAL A 24 -5.48 -23.51 -13.78
C VAL A 24 -6.31 -24.78 -13.56
N GLY A 25 -6.48 -25.61 -14.60
CA GLY A 25 -7.16 -26.90 -14.47
C GLY A 25 -7.81 -27.40 -15.76
N GLU A 26 -8.48 -28.55 -15.68
CA GLU A 26 -9.27 -29.09 -16.78
C GLU A 26 -10.59 -28.32 -16.93
N LYS A 27 -10.95 -27.98 -18.17
CA LYS A 27 -12.20 -27.27 -18.51
C LYS A 27 -13.44 -27.90 -17.88
N ARG A 28 -13.53 -29.24 -17.90
CA ARG A 28 -14.65 -30.01 -17.33
C ARG A 28 -14.83 -29.86 -15.81
N SER A 29 -13.81 -29.37 -15.11
CA SER A 29 -13.82 -29.17 -13.66
C SER A 29 -14.46 -27.84 -13.25
N PHE A 30 -14.48 -26.85 -14.16
CA PHE A 30 -15.10 -25.55 -13.95
C PHE A 30 -16.58 -25.59 -14.37
N LYS A 31 -17.45 -25.97 -13.44
CA LYS A 31 -18.92 -26.04 -13.67
C LYS A 31 -19.68 -24.84 -13.13
N ALA A 32 -19.07 -24.10 -12.21
CA ALA A 32 -19.66 -22.90 -11.64
C ALA A 32 -19.42 -21.71 -12.57
N THR A 33 -20.41 -20.83 -12.67
CA THR A 33 -20.34 -19.60 -13.46
C THR A 33 -19.13 -18.75 -13.08
N CYS A 34 -18.85 -18.61 -11.78
CA CYS A 34 -17.69 -17.90 -11.26
C CYS A 34 -16.90 -18.84 -10.34
N THR A 35 -15.59 -18.95 -10.57
CA THR A 35 -14.66 -19.73 -9.75
C THR A 35 -13.52 -18.85 -9.28
N LYS A 36 -13.29 -18.76 -7.97
CA LYS A 36 -12.16 -18.01 -7.42
C LYS A 36 -10.84 -18.76 -7.60
N LEU A 37 -9.82 -18.05 -8.04
CA LEU A 37 -8.45 -18.53 -8.18
C LEU A 37 -7.54 -17.73 -7.24
N PHE A 38 -6.85 -18.44 -6.35
CA PHE A 38 -5.93 -17.86 -5.40
C PHE A 38 -4.56 -17.63 -6.04
N SER A 39 -4.25 -16.38 -6.32
CA SER A 39 -2.90 -15.95 -6.67
C SER A 39 -1.97 -15.96 -5.45
N GLU A 40 -0.70 -16.27 -5.65
CA GLU A 40 0.32 -16.32 -4.59
C GLU A 40 0.64 -14.96 -3.94
N ASP A 41 0.42 -13.86 -4.66
CA ASP A 41 0.61 -12.48 -4.21
C ASP A 41 -0.58 -11.91 -3.42
N GLY A 42 -1.67 -12.67 -3.30
CA GLY A 42 -2.89 -12.26 -2.61
C GLY A 42 -3.91 -11.52 -3.49
N GLU A 43 -3.55 -11.13 -4.71
CA GLU A 43 -4.47 -10.51 -5.68
C GLU A 43 -5.17 -11.61 -6.48
N HIS A 44 -6.24 -12.14 -5.89
CA HIS A 44 -6.94 -13.30 -6.42
C HIS A 44 -7.78 -12.95 -7.66
N LEU A 45 -7.93 -13.92 -8.56
CA LEU A 45 -8.70 -13.79 -9.79
C LEU A 45 -10.07 -14.47 -9.64
N VAL A 46 -11.02 -14.04 -10.45
CA VAL A 46 -12.24 -14.80 -10.74
C VAL A 46 -12.16 -15.32 -12.17
N LEU A 47 -12.30 -16.63 -12.33
CA LEU A 47 -12.53 -17.28 -13.61
C LEU A 47 -14.03 -17.36 -13.86
N ILE A 48 -14.48 -16.75 -14.95
CA ILE A 48 -15.87 -16.77 -15.39
C ILE A 48 -16.04 -17.81 -16.50
N HIS A 49 -17.04 -18.68 -16.37
CA HIS A 49 -17.48 -19.64 -17.39
C HIS A 49 -18.89 -19.29 -17.85
N THR A 50 -19.03 -18.92 -19.11
CA THR A 50 -20.31 -18.51 -19.71
C THR A 50 -21.06 -19.71 -20.29
N THR A 51 -22.37 -19.55 -20.52
CA THR A 51 -23.25 -20.61 -21.05
C THR A 51 -22.91 -21.03 -22.47
N ASP A 52 -22.24 -20.17 -23.25
CA ASP A 52 -21.69 -20.47 -24.57
C ASP A 52 -20.29 -21.10 -24.51
N ASP A 53 -19.88 -21.56 -23.33
CA ASP A 53 -18.68 -22.36 -23.08
C ASP A 53 -17.34 -21.61 -23.32
N LYS A 54 -17.38 -20.28 -23.16
CA LYS A 54 -16.21 -19.39 -23.14
C LYS A 54 -15.74 -19.12 -21.71
N PHE A 55 -14.48 -18.73 -21.60
CA PHE A 55 -13.84 -18.39 -20.34
C PHE A 55 -13.29 -16.98 -20.36
N TYR A 56 -13.48 -16.27 -19.26
CA TYR A 56 -12.95 -14.94 -19.00
C TYR A 56 -12.28 -14.94 -17.64
N ALA A 57 -11.31 -14.04 -17.43
CA ALA A 57 -10.69 -13.88 -16.14
C ALA A 57 -10.48 -12.40 -15.83
N MET A 58 -10.77 -12.01 -14.60
CA MET A 58 -10.51 -10.66 -14.09
C MET A 58 -10.15 -10.72 -12.61
N ASP A 59 -9.76 -9.59 -12.02
CA ASP A 59 -9.54 -9.54 -10.57
C ASP A 59 -10.84 -9.89 -9.84
N SER A 60 -10.74 -10.75 -8.81
CA SER A 60 -11.90 -11.10 -7.97
C SER A 60 -12.35 -9.95 -7.08
N SER A 61 -11.52 -8.93 -6.91
CA SER A 61 -11.82 -7.75 -6.11
C SER A 61 -12.34 -6.62 -7.00
N CYS A 62 -13.59 -6.20 -6.78
CA CYS A 62 -14.17 -5.08 -7.51
C CYS A 62 -13.32 -3.81 -7.31
N PRO A 63 -12.91 -3.11 -8.38
CA PRO A 63 -12.01 -1.96 -8.31
C PRO A 63 -12.57 -0.76 -7.54
N HIS A 64 -13.88 -0.77 -7.27
CA HIS A 64 -14.59 0.22 -6.48
C HIS A 64 -14.23 0.19 -4.98
N GLU A 65 -14.63 -0.87 -4.27
CA GLU A 65 -14.43 -1.03 -2.82
C GLU A 65 -14.03 -2.48 -2.43
N GLY A 66 -13.50 -3.28 -3.37
CA GLY A 66 -13.02 -4.63 -3.08
C GLY A 66 -14.13 -5.68 -2.91
N GLY A 67 -15.31 -5.43 -3.47
CA GLY A 67 -16.41 -6.41 -3.45
C GLY A 67 -16.03 -7.72 -4.15
N PRO A 68 -16.51 -8.89 -3.67
CA PRO A 68 -16.15 -10.21 -4.20
C PRO A 68 -16.89 -10.46 -5.51
N LEU A 69 -16.23 -10.22 -6.62
CA LEU A 69 -16.80 -10.42 -7.96
C LEU A 69 -17.07 -11.89 -8.26
N GLU A 70 -16.43 -12.83 -7.56
CA GLU A 70 -16.79 -14.24 -7.65
C GLU A 70 -18.21 -14.56 -7.16
N GLN A 71 -18.86 -13.62 -6.46
CA GLN A 71 -20.26 -13.70 -6.02
C GLN A 71 -21.18 -12.81 -6.86
N GLY A 72 -20.66 -12.19 -7.93
CA GLY A 72 -21.42 -11.35 -8.84
C GLY A 72 -22.20 -12.14 -9.88
N ASP A 73 -23.24 -11.51 -10.42
CA ASP A 73 -24.06 -12.04 -11.51
C ASP A 73 -23.52 -11.57 -12.87
N ILE A 74 -23.74 -12.36 -13.93
CA ILE A 74 -23.39 -11.96 -15.30
C ILE A 74 -24.63 -11.37 -15.97
N GLU A 75 -24.50 -10.15 -16.48
CA GLU A 75 -25.55 -9.42 -17.16
C GLU A 75 -25.10 -9.02 -18.58
N GLU A 76 -26.07 -8.78 -19.46
CA GLU A 76 -25.81 -8.30 -20.82
C GLU A 76 -25.94 -6.77 -20.86
N LEU A 77 -24.91 -6.11 -21.37
CA LEU A 77 -24.87 -4.66 -21.59
C LEU A 77 -25.71 -4.27 -22.80
N CYS A 78 -26.07 -2.99 -22.90
CA CYS A 78 -26.86 -2.45 -24.02
C CYS A 78 -26.23 -2.64 -25.41
N ASP A 79 -24.92 -2.88 -25.47
CA ASP A 79 -24.16 -3.14 -26.70
C ASP A 79 -23.99 -4.65 -27.01
N GLY A 80 -24.61 -5.53 -26.21
CA GLY A 80 -24.57 -6.99 -26.35
C GLY A 80 -23.35 -7.66 -25.73
N ARG A 81 -22.43 -6.91 -25.09
CA ARG A 81 -21.31 -7.49 -24.34
C ARG A 81 -21.78 -7.98 -22.98
N LEU A 82 -21.09 -8.99 -22.44
CA LEU A 82 -21.38 -9.49 -21.10
C LEU A 82 -20.58 -8.70 -20.07
N ALA A 83 -21.15 -8.51 -18.89
CA ALA A 83 -20.50 -7.87 -17.77
C ALA A 83 -20.75 -8.63 -16.47
N LEU A 84 -19.75 -8.62 -15.58
CA LEU A 84 -19.87 -9.14 -14.22
C LEU A 84 -20.28 -8.02 -13.28
N THR A 85 -21.44 -8.15 -12.65
CA THR A 85 -22.04 -7.15 -11.78
C THR A 85 -21.62 -7.39 -10.33
N CYS A 86 -20.99 -6.39 -9.72
CA CYS A 86 -20.53 -6.45 -8.35
C CYS A 86 -21.70 -6.59 -7.36
N PRO A 87 -21.72 -7.60 -6.48
CA PRO A 87 -22.86 -7.87 -5.61
C PRO A 87 -23.06 -6.82 -4.51
N TRP A 88 -22.07 -5.96 -4.25
CA TRP A 88 -22.17 -4.92 -3.22
C TRP A 88 -22.81 -3.64 -3.74
N HIS A 89 -22.56 -3.29 -5.00
CA HIS A 89 -22.83 -1.95 -5.53
C HIS A 89 -23.51 -1.96 -6.89
N TYR A 90 -23.73 -3.14 -7.47
CA TYR A 90 -24.36 -3.35 -8.77
C TYR A 90 -23.65 -2.62 -9.91
N PHE A 91 -22.34 -2.41 -9.78
CA PHE A 91 -21.51 -1.90 -10.87
C PHE A 91 -21.05 -3.06 -11.72
N GLU A 92 -21.28 -2.93 -13.01
CA GLU A 92 -21.00 -3.90 -14.05
C GLU A 92 -19.60 -3.69 -14.62
N PHE A 93 -18.88 -4.78 -14.84
CA PHE A 93 -17.56 -4.78 -15.46
C PHE A 93 -17.59 -5.67 -16.69
N CYS A 94 -17.42 -5.07 -17.86
CA CYS A 94 -17.37 -5.77 -19.14
C CYS A 94 -16.34 -6.92 -19.09
N LEU A 95 -16.73 -8.12 -19.51
CA LEU A 95 -15.86 -9.30 -19.46
C LEU A 95 -14.69 -9.21 -20.45
N ASP A 96 -14.85 -8.47 -21.55
CA ASP A 96 -13.83 -8.36 -22.61
C ASP A 96 -12.70 -7.40 -22.24
N ASP A 97 -13.05 -6.25 -21.64
CA ASP A 97 -12.11 -5.15 -21.41
C ASP A 97 -12.08 -4.63 -19.97
N GLY A 98 -12.95 -5.10 -19.08
CA GLY A 98 -13.02 -4.69 -17.67
C GLY A 98 -13.67 -3.33 -17.41
N SER A 99 -14.17 -2.64 -18.44
CA SER A 99 -14.76 -1.31 -18.31
C SER A 99 -16.15 -1.32 -17.67
N SER A 100 -16.52 -0.24 -16.99
CA SER A 100 -17.81 -0.03 -16.35
C SER A 100 -18.45 1.30 -16.80
N SER A 101 -19.77 1.37 -16.90
CA SER A 101 -20.47 2.63 -17.23
C SER A 101 -20.23 3.75 -16.21
N THR A 102 -19.81 3.38 -15.00
CA THR A 102 -19.46 4.35 -13.94
C THR A 102 -18.06 4.94 -14.12
N GLY A 103 -17.34 4.57 -15.19
CA GLY A 103 -15.95 4.99 -15.45
C GLY A 103 -14.89 4.23 -14.63
N LEU A 104 -15.27 3.12 -13.99
CA LEU A 104 -14.34 2.23 -13.30
C LEU A 104 -13.76 1.20 -14.27
N GLN A 105 -12.58 0.68 -13.94
CA GLN A 105 -11.84 -0.26 -14.77
C GLN A 105 -11.34 -1.42 -13.90
N ASN A 106 -11.64 -2.65 -14.30
CA ASN A 106 -11.11 -3.89 -13.72
C ASN A 106 -10.01 -4.48 -14.61
N GLN A 107 -9.04 -5.17 -14.02
CA GLN A 107 -8.02 -5.89 -14.76
C GLN A 107 -8.61 -7.17 -15.35
N VAL A 108 -8.47 -7.35 -16.67
CA VAL A 108 -8.82 -8.60 -17.37
C VAL A 108 -7.54 -9.35 -17.76
N TYR A 109 -7.62 -10.68 -17.80
CA TYR A 109 -6.49 -11.54 -18.16
C TYR A 109 -6.85 -12.35 -19.39
N GLU A 110 -5.86 -12.55 -20.28
CA GLU A 110 -6.08 -13.39 -21.47
C GLU A 110 -6.28 -14.86 -21.03
N VAL A 111 -7.36 -15.48 -21.51
CA VAL A 111 -7.68 -16.88 -21.21
C VAL A 111 -7.66 -17.70 -22.50
N LYS A 112 -6.95 -18.83 -22.48
CA LYS A 112 -6.89 -19.79 -23.59
C LYS A 112 -7.30 -21.17 -23.12
N VAL A 113 -8.13 -21.84 -23.92
CA VAL A 113 -8.41 -23.26 -23.74
C VAL A 113 -7.60 -24.05 -24.76
N TYR A 114 -6.70 -24.91 -24.28
CA TYR A 114 -5.86 -25.75 -25.13
C TYR A 114 -5.88 -27.19 -24.59
N GLU A 115 -6.13 -28.16 -25.47
CA GLU A 115 -6.23 -29.59 -25.11
C GLU A 115 -7.16 -29.88 -23.91
N GLY A 116 -8.27 -29.15 -23.80
CA GLY A 116 -9.24 -29.32 -22.71
C GLY A 116 -8.80 -28.77 -21.35
N LYS A 117 -7.70 -28.00 -21.29
CA LYS A 117 -7.23 -27.28 -20.10
C LYS A 117 -7.39 -25.77 -20.29
N VAL A 118 -7.63 -25.08 -19.20
CA VAL A 118 -7.76 -23.61 -19.16
C VAL A 118 -6.42 -23.02 -18.72
N TYR A 119 -5.94 -22.04 -19.48
CA TYR A 119 -4.71 -21.30 -19.24
C TYR A 119 -5.03 -19.82 -19.10
N ILE A 120 -4.41 -19.16 -18.13
CA ILE A 120 -4.53 -17.72 -17.90
C ILE A 120 -3.13 -17.10 -18.03
N GLN A 121 -3.03 -16.00 -18.77
CA GLN A 121 -1.78 -15.26 -18.87
C GLN A 121 -1.58 -14.39 -17.63
N THR A 122 -0.68 -14.79 -16.74
CA THR A 122 -0.29 -14.03 -15.56
C THR A 122 1.09 -14.47 -15.04
N GLN A 123 1.82 -13.51 -14.49
CA GLN A 123 3.15 -13.76 -13.89
C GLN A 123 3.06 -14.54 -12.58
N ASN A 124 1.90 -14.53 -11.92
CA ASN A 124 1.70 -15.13 -10.60
C ASN A 124 1.22 -16.57 -10.68
N ALA A 125 1.71 -17.43 -9.79
CA ALA A 125 1.18 -18.79 -9.65
C ALA A 125 -0.27 -18.76 -9.14
N LEU A 126 -1.15 -19.54 -9.79
CA LEU A 126 -2.56 -19.64 -9.46
C LEU A 126 -2.89 -21.01 -8.83
N SER A 127 -3.77 -21.01 -7.83
CA SER A 127 -4.23 -22.20 -7.14
C SER A 127 -5.75 -22.18 -6.94
N LEU A 128 -6.39 -23.35 -6.96
CA LEU A 128 -7.82 -23.50 -6.64
C LEU A 128 -8.10 -23.49 -5.13
N THR A 129 -7.06 -23.71 -4.32
CA THR A 129 -7.14 -23.65 -2.87
C THR A 129 -6.25 -22.53 -2.33
N PRO A 130 -6.59 -21.90 -1.20
CA PRO A 130 -5.71 -20.93 -0.56
C PRO A 130 -4.32 -21.51 -0.36
N TRP A 131 -3.30 -20.70 -0.63
CA TRP A 131 -1.91 -21.06 -0.35
C TRP A 131 -1.75 -21.26 1.17
N LYS A 132 -1.10 -22.35 1.59
CA LYS A 132 -0.82 -22.58 3.01
C LYS A 132 0.20 -21.54 3.46
N GLU A 133 -0.24 -20.59 4.27
CA GLU A 133 0.70 -19.74 5.02
C GLU A 133 1.60 -20.65 5.87
N THR A 134 2.91 -20.52 5.71
CA THR A 134 3.88 -21.17 6.60
C THR A 134 3.72 -20.54 7.98
N PRO A 135 3.30 -21.28 9.02
CA PRO A 135 3.14 -20.69 10.35
C PRO A 135 4.54 -20.49 10.93
N CYS A 136 4.97 -19.25 11.09
CA CYS A 136 6.11 -18.92 11.95
C CYS A 136 5.66 -19.04 13.42
N THR A 137 5.66 -20.25 13.96
CA THR A 137 5.57 -20.48 15.41
C THR A 137 6.96 -20.32 16.02
N VAL A 138 7.20 -19.23 16.76
CA VAL A 138 8.35 -19.14 17.66
C VAL A 138 7.83 -19.21 19.09
N SER A 139 8.26 -20.25 19.79
CA SER A 139 7.93 -20.58 21.17
C SER A 139 8.51 -19.55 22.16
N VAL A 140 7.65 -19.10 23.06
CA VAL A 140 7.94 -18.23 24.20
C VAL A 140 8.69 -19.00 25.29
N ASN A 141 9.78 -18.41 25.80
CA ASN A 141 10.39 -18.56 27.14
C ASN A 141 11.38 -17.38 27.26
N SER A 142 11.56 -16.61 28.34
CA SER A 142 10.98 -16.55 29.68
C SER A 142 11.52 -15.29 30.39
N GLU A 143 10.65 -14.63 31.17
CA GLU A 143 10.86 -13.73 32.32
C GLU A 143 11.48 -12.31 32.20
N PRO A 144 11.01 -11.35 33.04
CA PRO A 144 11.31 -9.93 32.94
C PRO A 144 12.50 -9.53 33.83
N ALA A 145 13.55 -8.96 33.23
CA ALA A 145 14.62 -8.35 33.99
C ALA A 145 14.18 -6.98 34.53
N ALA A 146 14.30 -6.84 35.85
CA ALA A 146 13.91 -5.68 36.63
C ALA A 146 14.58 -4.38 36.15
N ILE A 147 13.77 -3.32 36.11
CA ILE A 147 14.15 -1.95 35.78
C ILE A 147 15.05 -1.40 36.89
N SER A 148 16.30 -1.08 36.56
CA SER A 148 17.15 -0.19 37.36
C SER A 148 17.16 1.21 36.75
N GLN A 149 16.97 2.20 37.63
CA GLN A 149 16.85 3.62 37.36
C GLN A 149 18.06 4.22 36.61
N GLY A 150 17.75 5.15 35.69
CA GLY A 150 18.60 6.25 35.21
C GLY A 150 19.99 5.86 34.68
N SER A 151 20.08 5.57 33.38
CA SER A 151 21.38 5.34 32.71
C SER A 151 21.45 6.14 31.41
N ASP A 152 22.68 6.37 30.93
CA ASP A 152 23.04 7.03 29.65
C ASP A 152 22.18 6.59 28.44
N ALA A 153 21.46 5.47 28.52
CA ALA A 153 20.55 5.01 27.48
C ALA A 153 19.48 6.05 27.07
N GLU A 154 18.94 6.84 28.01
CA GLU A 154 17.88 7.83 27.69
C GLU A 154 18.39 9.09 26.97
N SER A 155 19.69 9.16 26.69
CA SER A 155 20.34 10.32 26.06
C SER A 155 20.33 10.30 24.53
N THR A 156 19.84 9.21 23.89
CA THR A 156 19.95 9.02 22.43
C THR A 156 18.59 8.87 21.73
N LEU A 157 18.48 9.36 20.49
CA LEU A 157 17.24 9.21 19.71
C LEU A 157 16.88 7.75 19.44
N SER A 158 17.85 6.87 19.16
CA SER A 158 17.61 5.46 18.83
C SER A 158 17.02 4.70 20.01
N TYR A 159 17.41 5.01 21.25
CA TYR A 159 16.75 4.46 22.44
C TYR A 159 15.27 4.84 22.49
N TRP A 160 14.97 6.13 22.32
CA TRP A 160 13.60 6.62 22.36
C TRP A 160 12.76 6.09 21.19
N ALA A 161 13.34 5.99 20.01
CA ALA A 161 12.72 5.34 18.86
C ALA A 161 12.31 3.90 19.19
N CYS A 162 13.22 3.09 19.74
CA CYS A 162 12.93 1.72 20.14
C CYS A 162 11.86 1.64 21.23
N LYS A 163 11.91 2.56 22.22
CA LYS A 163 10.91 2.65 23.29
C LYS A 163 9.51 3.00 22.75
N ILE A 164 9.42 3.93 21.80
CA ILE A 164 8.15 4.33 21.18
C ILE A 164 7.61 3.19 20.31
N LEU A 165 8.46 2.57 19.48
CA LEU A 165 8.08 1.41 18.67
C LEU A 165 7.60 0.23 19.53
N SER A 166 8.17 0.07 20.74
CA SER A 166 7.77 -0.95 21.71
C SER A 166 6.60 -0.52 22.62
N THR A 167 6.05 0.67 22.43
CA THR A 167 4.88 1.12 23.22
C THR A 167 3.61 0.65 22.52
N ALA A 168 2.72 -0.05 23.21
CA ALA A 168 1.50 -0.59 22.58
C ALA A 168 0.38 0.44 22.42
N ASP A 169 0.29 1.40 23.37
CA ASP A 169 -0.80 2.36 23.45
C ASP A 169 -0.57 3.56 22.50
N PRO A 170 -1.55 3.88 21.63
CA PRO A 170 -1.39 4.93 20.62
C PRO A 170 -1.28 6.35 21.22
N GLN A 171 -1.96 6.62 22.34
CA GLN A 171 -1.88 7.91 23.02
C GLN A 171 -0.56 8.07 23.76
N GLU A 172 -0.05 6.98 24.34
CA GLU A 172 1.26 6.97 24.98
C GLU A 172 2.37 7.15 23.95
N LYS A 173 2.27 6.54 22.75
CA LYS A 173 3.19 6.83 21.63
C LYS A 173 3.22 8.31 21.28
N VAL A 174 2.06 8.95 21.19
CA VAL A 174 1.95 10.40 20.91
C VAL A 174 2.65 11.22 21.99
N LYS A 175 2.38 10.94 23.27
CA LYS A 175 3.01 11.65 24.40
C LYS A 175 4.52 11.49 24.40
N LEU A 176 5.01 10.26 24.20
CA LEU A 176 6.45 9.99 24.12
C LEU A 176 7.08 10.69 22.91
N THR A 177 6.42 10.67 21.75
CA THR A 177 6.87 11.37 20.55
C THR A 177 7.03 12.87 20.81
N GLN A 178 6.01 13.51 21.38
CA GLN A 178 6.03 14.93 21.73
C GLN A 178 7.10 15.25 22.78
N HIS A 179 7.27 14.38 23.78
CA HIS A 179 8.30 14.52 24.80
C HIS A 179 9.70 14.51 24.18
N VAL A 180 10.00 13.53 23.34
CA VAL A 180 11.32 13.36 22.72
C VAL A 180 11.59 14.47 21.72
N GLN A 181 10.58 14.93 20.97
CA GLN A 181 10.69 16.12 20.12
C GLN A 181 11.16 17.33 20.93
N THR A 182 10.51 17.59 22.08
CA THR A 182 10.90 18.71 22.97
C THR A 182 12.34 18.57 23.47
N LEU A 183 12.76 17.35 23.83
CA LEU A 183 14.13 17.09 24.27
C LEU A 183 15.16 17.30 23.15
N TRP A 184 14.84 16.89 21.93
CA TRP A 184 15.69 17.08 20.76
C TRP A 184 15.83 18.55 20.38
N GLU A 185 14.70 19.27 20.27
CA GLU A 185 14.67 20.70 19.91
C GLU A 185 15.38 21.58 20.96
N SER A 186 15.31 21.20 22.23
CA SER A 186 16.03 21.88 23.30
C SER A 186 17.52 21.49 23.41
N GLY A 187 17.98 20.52 22.62
CA GLY A 187 19.34 20.01 22.64
C GLY A 187 19.68 19.15 23.87
N LYS A 188 18.68 18.74 24.67
CA LYS A 188 18.87 17.80 25.79
C LYS A 188 19.19 16.39 25.32
N ILE A 189 18.65 16.01 24.16
CA ILE A 189 19.12 14.88 23.37
C ILE A 189 19.84 15.50 22.17
N SER A 190 21.12 15.17 22.00
CA SER A 190 21.96 15.67 20.90
C SER A 190 22.56 14.55 20.06
N GLU A 191 22.45 13.31 20.51
CA GLU A 191 23.03 12.14 19.85
C GLU A 191 21.94 11.24 19.29
N ILE A 192 22.20 10.66 18.12
CA ILE A 192 21.30 9.66 17.52
C ILE A 192 21.45 8.31 18.25
N GLY A 193 22.68 7.95 18.66
CA GLY A 193 22.99 6.65 19.25
C GLY A 193 22.80 5.47 18.29
N GLN A 194 22.97 4.26 18.81
CA GLN A 194 22.78 3.01 18.07
C GLN A 194 21.90 2.05 18.88
N MET A 195 20.74 1.71 18.36
CA MET A 195 19.88 0.67 18.93
C MET A 195 19.04 0.04 17.83
N GLU A 196 18.95 -1.29 17.85
CA GLU A 196 18.18 -2.03 16.86
C GLU A 196 16.68 -1.93 17.18
N PRO A 197 15.84 -1.41 16.26
CA PRO A 197 14.40 -1.34 16.47
C PRO A 197 13.75 -2.74 16.44
N PRO A 198 12.58 -2.91 17.08
CA PRO A 198 11.82 -4.14 16.95
C PRO A 198 11.45 -4.42 15.48
N ALA A 199 11.24 -5.69 15.14
CA ALA A 199 10.84 -6.09 13.78
C ALA A 199 9.47 -5.51 13.37
N GLN A 200 8.59 -5.32 14.35
CA GLN A 200 7.30 -4.67 14.17
C GLN A 200 6.95 -3.83 15.42
N PRO A 201 6.33 -2.65 15.25
CA PRO A 201 5.88 -1.83 16.35
C PRO A 201 4.78 -2.54 17.11
N GLN A 202 4.79 -2.40 18.43
CA GLN A 202 3.78 -2.98 19.28
C GLN A 202 2.42 -2.30 19.05
N ARG A 203 1.36 -3.08 19.23
CA ARG A 203 -0.04 -2.66 19.20
C ARG A 203 -0.72 -3.21 20.45
N LYS A 204 -1.82 -2.59 20.89
CA LYS A 204 -2.65 -3.16 21.96
C LYS A 204 -3.18 -4.53 21.55
N GLU A 205 -3.22 -5.46 22.50
CA GLU A 205 -3.70 -6.84 22.27
C GLU A 205 -5.16 -6.90 21.79
N ASN A 206 -5.98 -5.92 22.18
CA ASN A 206 -7.39 -5.86 21.80
C ASN A 206 -7.63 -5.19 20.43
N LEU A 207 -6.59 -4.77 19.71
CA LEU A 207 -6.72 -4.15 18.40
C LEU A 207 -6.92 -5.23 17.33
N ILE A 208 -8.05 -5.17 16.62
CA ILE A 208 -8.36 -6.13 15.55
C ILE A 208 -7.58 -5.71 14.29
N ILE A 209 -6.61 -6.53 13.90
CA ILE A 209 -5.81 -6.33 12.68
C ILE A 209 -6.30 -7.30 11.60
N VAL A 210 -6.60 -6.78 10.43
CA VAL A 210 -7.00 -7.56 9.25
C VAL A 210 -6.06 -7.29 8.07
N GLN A 211 -6.09 -8.18 7.09
CA GLN A 211 -5.29 -8.00 5.87
C GLN A 211 -5.70 -6.74 5.09
N PRO A 212 -4.77 -6.10 4.37
CA PRO A 212 -5.10 -5.03 3.43
C PRO A 212 -6.25 -5.43 2.48
N GLY A 213 -7.11 -4.46 2.13
CA GLY A 213 -8.27 -4.70 1.27
C GLY A 213 -9.51 -5.32 1.96
N ARG A 214 -9.41 -5.80 3.21
CA ARG A 214 -10.55 -6.42 3.92
C ARG A 214 -11.45 -5.43 4.68
N ILE A 215 -11.11 -4.14 4.73
CA ILE A 215 -11.86 -3.11 5.48
C ILE A 215 -12.78 -2.34 4.54
N LYS A 216 -14.09 -2.37 4.81
CA LYS A 216 -15.09 -1.52 4.19
C LYS A 216 -15.12 -0.15 4.85
N ARG A 217 -14.85 0.91 4.10
CA ARG A 217 -14.83 2.31 4.60
C ARG A 217 -16.03 3.11 4.10
N GLY A 218 -16.60 2.73 2.95
CA GLY A 218 -17.60 3.52 2.24
C GLY A 218 -17.02 4.83 1.67
N LYS A 219 -17.91 5.68 1.12
CA LYS A 219 -17.55 6.93 0.43
C LYS A 219 -17.57 8.21 1.27
N GLY A 220 -18.01 8.18 2.52
CA GLY A 220 -18.18 9.35 3.39
C GLY A 220 -19.55 10.03 3.31
N GLY A 221 -20.51 9.45 2.57
CA GLY A 221 -21.87 9.98 2.48
C GLY A 221 -22.67 9.83 3.78
N THR A 222 -22.55 8.68 4.45
CA THR A 222 -23.21 8.42 5.73
C THR A 222 -22.27 8.71 6.91
N LEU A 223 -22.83 8.96 8.10
CA LEU A 223 -22.03 9.17 9.31
C LEU A 223 -21.09 7.99 9.59
N SER A 224 -21.60 6.75 9.52
CA SER A 224 -20.79 5.54 9.71
C SER A 224 -19.62 5.46 8.73
N SER A 225 -19.83 5.86 7.47
CA SER A 225 -18.76 5.87 6.48
C SER A 225 -17.74 6.99 6.72
N ARG A 226 -18.17 8.17 7.21
CA ARG A 226 -17.23 9.22 7.63
C ARG A 226 -16.37 8.77 8.81
N ILE A 227 -16.97 8.13 9.81
CA ILE A 227 -16.25 7.54 10.96
C ILE A 227 -15.23 6.51 10.47
N ALA A 228 -15.61 5.62 9.53
CA ALA A 228 -14.70 4.61 9.01
C ALA A 228 -13.53 5.19 8.20
N LEU A 229 -13.76 6.27 7.44
CA LEU A 229 -12.69 6.98 6.74
C LEU A 229 -11.73 7.68 7.71
N LEU A 230 -12.26 8.42 8.70
CA LEU A 230 -11.47 9.08 9.73
C LEU A 230 -10.68 8.08 10.58
N HIS A 231 -11.28 6.94 10.92
CA HIS A 231 -10.60 5.87 11.66
C HIS A 231 -9.49 5.23 10.83
N SER A 232 -9.74 4.99 9.53
CA SER A 232 -8.69 4.51 8.62
C SER A 232 -7.54 5.50 8.50
N MET A 233 -7.80 6.81 8.50
CA MET A 233 -6.76 7.85 8.50
C MET A 233 -6.01 7.84 9.83
N ALA A 234 -6.70 7.71 10.97
CA ALA A 234 -6.03 7.60 12.27
C ALA A 234 -5.10 6.38 12.34
N ASN A 235 -5.46 5.28 11.67
CA ASN A 235 -4.56 4.12 11.53
C ASN A 235 -3.33 4.44 10.68
N ILE A 236 -3.49 5.20 9.59
CA ILE A 236 -2.37 5.66 8.77
C ILE A 236 -1.45 6.54 9.60
N GLU A 237 -1.98 7.49 10.37
CA GLU A 237 -1.17 8.37 11.23
C GLU A 237 -0.42 7.62 12.33
N GLN A 238 -1.01 6.56 12.92
CA GLN A 238 -0.27 5.70 13.85
C GLN A 238 0.89 4.97 13.17
N TRP A 239 0.72 4.53 11.92
CA TRP A 239 1.82 3.99 11.14
C TRP A 239 2.84 5.06 10.79
N ALA A 240 2.43 6.28 10.46
CA ALA A 240 3.35 7.38 10.16
C ALA A 240 4.25 7.69 11.37
N ILE A 241 3.70 7.77 12.59
CA ILE A 241 4.50 7.90 13.83
C ILE A 241 5.55 6.78 13.92
N ASP A 242 5.14 5.53 13.71
CA ASP A 242 6.06 4.40 13.78
C ASP A 242 7.12 4.45 12.67
N LEU A 243 6.76 4.84 11.45
CA LEU A 243 7.68 4.92 10.33
C LEU A 243 8.74 6.00 10.54
N SER A 244 8.35 7.14 11.13
CA SER A 244 9.29 8.20 11.50
C SER A 244 10.29 7.74 12.56
N TRP A 245 9.87 6.95 13.56
CA TRP A 245 10.80 6.41 14.55
C TRP A 245 11.62 5.22 14.02
N ASP A 246 11.04 4.38 13.17
CA ASP A 246 11.72 3.27 12.53
C ASP A 246 12.87 3.73 11.65
N ILE A 247 12.65 4.76 10.83
CA ILE A 247 13.71 5.26 9.94
C ILE A 247 14.88 5.84 10.74
N ILE A 248 14.59 6.52 11.87
CA ILE A 248 15.59 7.06 12.79
C ILE A 248 16.48 5.95 13.37
N ALA A 249 15.88 4.90 13.94
CA ALA A 249 16.64 3.83 14.58
C ALA A 249 17.35 2.94 13.55
N ARG A 250 16.63 2.53 12.52
CA ARG A 250 17.09 1.52 11.55
C ARG A 250 18.21 2.04 10.65
N PHE A 251 18.18 3.32 10.30
CA PHE A 251 19.16 3.94 9.40
C PHE A 251 20.08 4.94 10.11
N ALA A 252 20.15 4.92 11.45
CA ALA A 252 20.98 5.80 12.29
C ALA A 252 22.44 5.93 11.83
N HIS A 253 22.99 4.84 11.26
CA HIS A 253 24.37 4.74 10.78
C HIS A 253 24.49 4.41 9.29
N PHE A 254 23.47 4.74 8.50
CA PHE A 254 23.55 4.55 7.06
C PHE A 254 24.75 5.31 6.49
N ARG A 255 25.58 4.59 5.72
CA ARG A 255 26.79 5.12 5.09
C ARG A 255 26.59 5.20 3.59
N LEU A 256 26.79 6.39 3.05
CA LEU A 256 26.87 6.60 1.61
C LEU A 256 28.13 5.91 1.04
N CYS A 257 28.14 5.68 -0.26
CA CYS A 257 29.33 5.15 -0.95
C CYS A 257 30.58 6.04 -0.77
N THR A 258 30.40 7.32 -0.45
CA THR A 258 31.46 8.28 -0.12
C THR A 258 32.09 8.05 1.26
N GLY A 259 31.50 7.19 2.11
CA GLY A 259 31.89 6.97 3.49
C GLY A 259 31.28 7.96 4.49
N GLU A 260 30.53 8.96 4.02
CA GLU A 260 29.80 9.91 4.85
C GLU A 260 28.62 9.22 5.55
N THR A 261 28.48 9.44 6.86
CA THR A 261 27.32 8.94 7.63
C THR A 261 26.21 9.99 7.64
N LEU A 262 25.01 9.56 7.29
CA LEU A 262 23.91 10.47 7.01
C LEU A 262 23.04 10.69 8.26
N HIS A 263 23.51 11.56 9.15
CA HIS A 263 22.85 11.82 10.45
C HIS A 263 21.59 12.72 10.34
N VAL A 264 21.53 13.61 9.35
CA VAL A 264 20.52 14.71 9.29
C VAL A 264 19.17 14.26 8.70
N LEU A 265 19.11 13.12 8.00
CA LEU A 265 17.88 12.55 7.46
C LEU A 265 16.89 12.19 8.56
N CYS A 266 17.40 11.53 9.59
CA CYS A 266 16.63 11.03 10.73
C CYS A 266 15.90 12.16 11.49
N THR A 267 16.45 13.37 11.52
CA THR A 267 15.95 14.45 12.39
C THR A 267 15.08 15.48 11.67
N SER A 268 15.02 15.43 10.33
CA SER A 268 14.29 16.39 9.48
C SER A 268 13.00 15.83 8.88
N MET A 269 12.76 14.54 9.06
CA MET A 269 11.55 13.86 8.61
C MET A 269 10.48 13.98 9.70
N SER A 270 9.75 15.09 9.59
CA SER A 270 8.53 15.50 10.28
C SER A 270 8.05 14.62 11.43
N VAL A 271 8.32 15.09 12.65
CA VAL A 271 7.70 14.58 13.88
C VAL A 271 6.23 15.04 13.98
N LEU A 272 5.55 15.46 12.91
CA LEU A 272 4.22 16.09 12.99
C LEU A 272 3.04 15.09 12.96
N SER A 273 3.23 13.84 12.53
CA SER A 273 2.14 12.86 12.45
C SER A 273 1.45 12.57 13.80
N HIS A 274 2.13 12.80 14.93
CA HIS A 274 1.48 12.71 16.25
C HIS A 274 0.38 13.76 16.45
N GLN A 275 0.52 14.94 15.84
CA GLN A 275 -0.49 15.99 15.86
C GLN A 275 -1.70 15.60 15.01
N HIS A 276 -1.46 15.03 13.82
CA HIS A 276 -2.53 14.53 12.93
C HIS A 276 -3.35 13.45 13.61
N TYR A 277 -2.70 12.44 14.21
CA TYR A 277 -3.40 11.42 14.98
C TYR A 277 -4.24 12.04 16.11
N SER A 278 -3.69 13.00 16.85
CA SER A 278 -4.40 13.65 17.97
C SER A 278 -5.66 14.39 17.49
N LEU A 279 -5.59 15.07 16.33
CA LEU A 279 -6.75 15.71 15.72
C LEU A 279 -7.83 14.70 15.32
N LEU A 280 -7.43 13.60 14.68
CA LEU A 280 -8.34 12.55 14.24
C LEU A 280 -8.96 11.79 15.42
N GLU A 281 -8.19 11.46 16.45
CA GLU A 281 -8.69 10.78 17.65
C GLU A 281 -9.71 11.65 18.39
N LYS A 282 -9.43 12.95 18.55
CA LYS A 282 -10.40 13.90 19.09
C LYS A 282 -11.67 13.93 18.24
N ARG A 283 -11.54 13.97 16.91
CA ARG A 283 -12.69 13.99 16.01
C ARG A 283 -13.52 12.71 16.08
N LEU A 284 -12.88 11.55 16.20
CA LEU A 284 -13.56 10.27 16.39
C LEU A 284 -14.36 10.28 17.70
N ALA A 285 -13.80 10.81 18.79
CA ALA A 285 -14.50 10.94 20.05
C ALA A 285 -15.74 11.87 19.96
N GLU A 286 -15.64 12.98 19.23
CA GLU A 286 -16.78 13.87 18.95
C GLU A 286 -17.89 13.19 18.12
N LEU A 287 -17.57 12.10 17.43
CA LEU A 287 -18.51 11.29 16.64
C LEU A 287 -18.91 9.99 17.35
N ASP A 288 -18.74 9.92 18.67
CA ASP A 288 -19.03 8.76 19.52
C ASP A 288 -18.30 7.47 19.09
N SER A 289 -17.08 7.64 18.58
CA SER A 289 -16.17 6.55 18.16
C SER A 289 -14.79 6.71 18.81
N ASN A 290 -13.90 5.76 18.57
CA ASN A 290 -12.51 5.81 19.04
C ASN A 290 -11.59 5.00 18.12
N PHE A 291 -10.28 5.22 18.25
CA PHE A 291 -9.30 4.39 17.58
C PHE A 291 -9.36 2.95 18.12
N GLY A 292 -9.40 1.98 17.21
CA GLY A 292 -9.65 0.56 17.51
C GLY A 292 -11.13 0.15 17.59
N ALA A 293 -12.10 1.07 17.48
CA ALA A 293 -13.52 0.72 17.39
C ALA A 293 -13.87 -0.05 16.09
N LEU A 294 -13.08 0.15 15.04
CA LEU A 294 -13.13 -0.59 13.78
C LEU A 294 -11.81 -1.35 13.57
N PRO A 295 -11.80 -2.44 12.77
CA PRO A 295 -10.57 -3.13 12.41
C PRO A 295 -9.57 -2.22 11.70
N VAL A 296 -8.28 -2.51 11.85
CA VAL A 296 -7.17 -1.82 11.17
C VAL A 296 -6.41 -2.77 10.25
N HIS A 297 -5.59 -2.22 9.34
CA HIS A 297 -4.68 -3.02 8.51
C HIS A 297 -3.23 -2.54 8.67
N ASN A 298 -2.28 -3.40 8.30
CA ASN A 298 -0.83 -3.18 8.41
C ASN A 298 -0.12 -2.88 7.08
N GLY A 299 -0.86 -2.59 6.00
CA GLY A 299 -0.27 -2.43 4.66
C GLY A 299 0.92 -1.46 4.56
N LEU A 300 0.91 -0.33 5.28
CA LEU A 300 2.05 0.59 5.30
C LEU A 300 3.30 -0.03 5.95
N TRP A 301 3.13 -0.82 7.01
CA TRP A 301 4.25 -1.49 7.67
C TRP A 301 4.85 -2.61 6.83
N GLN A 302 4.07 -3.25 5.98
CA GLN A 302 4.61 -4.25 5.06
C GLN A 302 5.65 -3.62 4.12
N SER A 303 5.33 -2.47 3.52
CA SER A 303 6.31 -1.71 2.72
C SER A 303 7.55 -1.31 3.52
N ALA A 304 7.38 -1.03 4.81
CA ALA A 304 8.50 -0.73 5.70
C ALA A 304 9.40 -1.95 5.93
N ALA A 305 8.80 -3.10 6.22
CA ALA A 305 9.52 -4.36 6.39
C ALA A 305 10.28 -4.76 5.11
N ASP A 306 9.63 -4.64 3.95
CA ASP A 306 10.22 -4.98 2.64
C ASP A 306 11.41 -4.07 2.29
N THR A 307 11.39 -2.82 2.77
CA THR A 307 12.45 -1.82 2.54
C THR A 307 13.39 -1.64 3.75
N ALA A 308 13.33 -2.52 4.75
CA ALA A 308 14.07 -2.36 6.00
C ALA A 308 15.61 -2.32 5.84
N HIS A 309 16.10 -2.81 4.70
CA HIS A 309 17.52 -2.88 4.35
C HIS A 309 17.94 -1.85 3.29
N ASP A 310 17.00 -1.08 2.74
CA ASP A 310 17.23 -0.17 1.61
C ASP A 310 16.60 1.20 1.90
N LEU A 311 17.46 2.16 2.22
CA LEU A 311 17.03 3.52 2.56
C LEU A 311 16.40 4.25 1.37
N LEU A 312 16.94 4.07 0.15
CA LEU A 312 16.37 4.68 -1.05
C LEU A 312 15.01 4.07 -1.36
N GLY A 313 14.89 2.74 -1.24
CA GLY A 313 13.62 2.03 -1.33
C GLY A 313 12.60 2.54 -0.31
N ARG A 314 13.03 2.72 0.96
CA ARG A 314 12.18 3.26 2.03
C ARG A 314 11.68 4.67 1.72
N LEU A 315 12.54 5.56 1.23
CA LEU A 315 12.18 6.92 0.86
C LEU A 315 11.22 6.94 -0.34
N ALA A 316 11.50 6.14 -1.37
CA ALA A 316 10.65 6.03 -2.54
C ALA A 316 9.24 5.55 -2.18
N ILE A 317 9.12 4.46 -1.42
CA ILE A 317 7.82 3.84 -1.17
C ILE A 317 7.03 4.57 -0.09
N VAL A 318 7.65 4.87 1.06
CA VAL A 318 6.90 5.49 2.15
C VAL A 318 6.64 6.95 1.84
N HIS A 319 7.68 7.73 1.54
CA HIS A 319 7.56 9.19 1.47
C HIS A 319 7.12 9.72 0.11
N MET A 320 7.56 9.09 -0.98
CA MET A 320 7.23 9.57 -2.32
C MET A 320 6.00 8.89 -2.93
N VAL A 321 5.59 7.72 -2.42
CA VAL A 321 4.41 6.98 -2.89
C VAL A 321 3.27 7.01 -1.87
N HIS A 322 3.46 6.51 -0.64
CA HIS A 322 2.37 6.44 0.34
C HIS A 322 1.92 7.82 0.83
N GLU A 323 2.83 8.71 1.21
CA GLU A 323 2.45 10.09 1.61
C GLU A 323 1.83 10.87 0.43
N ALA A 324 2.40 10.70 -0.77
CA ALA A 324 1.86 11.35 -1.97
C ALA A 324 0.46 10.86 -2.35
N ARG A 325 0.08 9.65 -1.93
CA ARG A 325 -1.29 9.15 -2.07
C ARG A 325 -2.29 9.90 -1.19
N GLY A 326 -1.86 10.41 -0.02
CA GLY A 326 -2.65 11.33 0.79
C GLY A 326 -3.05 12.58 0.01
N LEU A 327 -2.12 13.14 -0.76
CA LEU A 327 -2.37 14.30 -1.64
C LEU A 327 -3.42 14.02 -2.70
N ASP A 328 -3.50 12.79 -3.21
CA ASP A 328 -4.47 12.40 -4.23
C ASP A 328 -5.88 12.17 -3.65
N VAL A 329 -5.96 11.59 -2.44
CA VAL A 329 -7.21 11.11 -1.84
C VAL A 329 -7.92 12.16 -0.99
N HIS A 330 -7.16 13.00 -0.26
CA HIS A 330 -7.74 13.97 0.67
C HIS A 330 -8.68 14.99 0.01
N PRO A 331 -8.36 15.60 -1.16
CA PRO A 331 -9.25 16.59 -1.78
C PRO A 331 -10.67 16.06 -2.05
N GLN A 332 -10.77 14.84 -2.60
CA GLN A 332 -12.07 14.22 -2.85
C GLN A 332 -12.79 13.88 -1.54
N THR A 333 -12.06 13.45 -0.51
CA THR A 333 -12.64 13.13 0.79
C THR A 333 -13.20 14.39 1.48
N MET A 334 -12.44 15.50 1.44
CA MET A 334 -12.88 16.81 1.94
C MET A 334 -14.15 17.27 1.23
N GLN A 335 -14.21 17.19 -0.10
CA GLN A 335 -15.40 17.55 -0.87
C GLN A 335 -16.64 16.74 -0.43
N ARG A 336 -16.47 15.43 -0.21
CA ARG A 336 -17.56 14.55 0.23
C ARG A 336 -18.02 14.89 1.66
N PHE A 337 -17.10 15.18 2.57
CA PHE A 337 -17.43 15.58 3.94
C PHE A 337 -18.15 16.94 3.97
N SER A 338 -17.65 17.92 3.21
CA SER A 338 -18.27 19.24 3.06
C SER A 338 -19.69 19.14 2.51
N THR A 339 -19.93 18.28 1.51
CA THR A 339 -21.27 18.04 0.94
C THR A 339 -22.27 17.51 2.00
N GLN A 340 -21.77 16.85 3.05
CA GLN A 340 -22.57 16.34 4.17
C GLN A 340 -22.61 17.30 5.37
N GLY A 341 -22.09 18.52 5.23
CA GLY A 341 -22.03 19.54 6.30
C GLY A 341 -21.03 19.22 7.41
N ASP A 342 -20.06 18.34 7.16
CA ASP A 342 -19.04 17.96 8.15
C ASP A 342 -17.79 18.85 8.06
N ASP A 343 -17.97 20.15 8.27
CA ASP A 343 -16.90 21.15 8.16
C ASP A 343 -15.79 20.94 9.20
N SER A 344 -16.11 20.32 10.34
CA SER A 344 -15.12 20.00 11.38
C SER A 344 -14.12 18.95 10.89
N SER A 345 -14.58 17.90 10.23
CA SER A 345 -13.67 16.91 9.63
C SER A 345 -12.89 17.49 8.46
N VAL A 346 -13.50 18.37 7.64
CA VAL A 346 -12.81 19.05 6.52
C VAL A 346 -11.62 19.86 7.01
N ARG A 347 -11.80 20.71 8.03
CA ARG A 347 -10.71 21.52 8.60
C ARG A 347 -9.53 20.69 9.10
N ILE A 348 -9.80 19.50 9.65
CA ILE A 348 -8.73 18.58 10.08
C ILE A 348 -7.96 18.05 8.87
N LEU A 349 -8.67 17.63 7.82
CA LEU A 349 -8.03 17.12 6.60
C LEU A 349 -7.26 18.20 5.84
N GLU A 350 -7.66 19.48 5.93
CA GLU A 350 -6.90 20.60 5.36
C GLU A 350 -5.54 20.77 6.04
N VAL A 351 -5.48 20.62 7.36
CA VAL A 351 -4.21 20.64 8.12
C VAL A 351 -3.33 19.48 7.68
N ILE A 352 -3.89 18.25 7.69
CA ILE A 352 -3.13 17.04 7.29
C ILE A 352 -2.62 17.18 5.86
N TYR A 353 -3.48 17.56 4.91
CA TYR A 353 -3.10 17.75 3.50
C TYR A 353 -1.97 18.76 3.32
N THR A 354 -1.99 19.87 4.06
CA THR A 354 -0.95 20.90 3.98
C THR A 354 0.39 20.36 4.48
N ASP A 355 0.38 19.60 5.57
CA ASP A 355 1.59 19.01 6.13
C ASP A 355 2.12 17.86 5.25
N GLU A 356 1.25 17.07 4.61
CA GLU A 356 1.64 16.00 3.69
C GLU A 356 2.48 16.50 2.51
N ILE A 357 2.23 17.73 2.03
CA ILE A 357 3.08 18.35 0.99
C ILE A 357 4.54 18.45 1.47
N THR A 358 4.72 18.80 2.74
CA THR A 358 6.06 18.93 3.34
C THR A 358 6.73 17.57 3.57
N HIS A 359 5.95 16.53 3.88
CA HIS A 359 6.43 15.15 4.05
C HIS A 359 6.96 14.58 2.73
N VAL A 360 6.17 14.72 1.66
CA VAL A 360 6.56 14.31 0.31
C VAL A 360 7.79 15.09 -0.17
N ALA A 361 7.82 16.41 0.07
CA ALA A 361 8.97 17.24 -0.28
C ALA A 361 10.25 16.84 0.46
N ALA A 362 10.15 16.50 1.75
CA ALA A 362 11.28 16.01 2.54
C ALA A 362 11.80 14.69 1.98
N GLY A 363 10.91 13.74 1.67
CA GLY A 363 11.26 12.47 1.03
C GLY A 363 12.01 12.66 -0.28
N LEU A 364 11.45 13.49 -1.18
CA LEU A 364 12.05 13.79 -2.48
C LEU A 364 13.42 14.46 -2.35
N LYS A 365 13.56 15.43 -1.43
CA LYS A 365 14.82 16.13 -1.18
C LYS A 365 15.92 15.16 -0.77
N TRP A 366 15.61 14.25 0.14
CA TRP A 366 16.59 13.28 0.64
C TRP A 366 16.91 12.19 -0.36
N PHE A 367 15.91 11.69 -1.06
CA PHE A 367 16.09 10.75 -2.16
C PHE A 367 17.03 11.31 -3.23
N THR A 368 16.78 12.56 -3.66
CA THR A 368 17.62 13.28 -4.63
C THR A 368 19.03 13.51 -4.11
N TYR A 369 19.17 13.89 -2.83
CA TYR A 369 20.49 14.10 -2.20
C TYR A 369 21.32 12.81 -2.20
N ILE A 370 20.73 11.69 -1.77
CA ILE A 370 21.41 10.39 -1.72
C ILE A 370 21.79 9.94 -3.13
N CYS A 371 20.86 10.01 -4.09
CA CYS A 371 21.16 9.67 -5.49
C CYS A 371 22.33 10.50 -6.03
N GLY A 372 22.34 11.82 -5.78
CA GLY A 372 23.44 12.70 -6.19
C GLY A 372 24.79 12.33 -5.56
N LYS A 373 24.80 11.99 -4.26
CA LYS A 373 26.01 11.53 -3.55
C LYS A 373 26.51 10.19 -4.05
N GLU A 374 25.61 9.30 -4.44
CA GLU A 374 25.91 7.97 -4.95
C GLU A 374 26.11 7.92 -6.47
N GLN A 375 26.05 9.07 -7.16
CA GLN A 375 26.16 9.19 -8.61
C GLN A 375 25.11 8.34 -9.37
N ARG A 376 23.90 8.23 -8.79
CA ARG A 376 22.74 7.60 -9.41
C ARG A 376 21.84 8.66 -10.01
N ASP A 377 21.24 8.35 -11.15
CA ASP A 377 20.14 9.17 -11.68
C ASP A 377 18.87 8.96 -10.84
N CYS A 378 18.21 10.05 -10.46
CA CYS A 378 17.10 10.01 -9.53
C CYS A 378 15.85 9.36 -10.13
N LEU A 379 15.53 9.70 -11.39
CA LEU A 379 14.30 9.24 -12.03
C LEU A 379 14.36 7.75 -12.31
N SER A 380 15.45 7.27 -12.92
CA SER A 380 15.68 5.84 -13.18
C SER A 380 15.73 5.03 -11.89
N THR A 381 16.40 5.52 -10.84
CA THR A 381 16.43 4.84 -9.54
C THR A 381 15.03 4.74 -8.94
N PHE A 382 14.21 5.79 -9.02
CA PHE A 382 12.84 5.73 -8.55
C PHE A 382 12.01 4.72 -9.36
N HIS A 383 12.20 4.65 -10.69
CA HIS A 383 11.51 3.69 -11.56
C HIS A 383 11.93 2.25 -11.32
N GLU A 384 13.15 2.02 -10.87
CA GLU A 384 13.62 0.69 -10.46
C GLU A 384 12.99 0.27 -9.12
N LEU A 385 13.00 1.17 -8.15
CA LEU A 385 12.60 0.86 -6.77
C LEU A 385 11.09 0.75 -6.59
N VAL A 386 10.29 1.53 -7.31
CA VAL A 386 8.83 1.51 -7.16
C VAL A 386 8.24 0.14 -7.53
N PRO A 387 8.45 -0.45 -8.72
CA PRO A 387 7.93 -1.77 -9.06
C PRO A 387 8.55 -2.89 -8.21
N LEU A 388 9.79 -2.71 -7.74
CA LEU A 388 10.47 -3.68 -6.90
C LEU A 388 9.75 -3.85 -5.55
N TYR A 389 9.45 -2.73 -4.88
CA TYR A 389 8.95 -2.72 -3.50
C TYR A 389 7.46 -2.37 -3.36
N PHE A 390 6.86 -1.65 -4.30
CA PHE A 390 5.44 -1.34 -4.27
C PHE A 390 4.64 -2.49 -4.89
N LYS A 391 3.87 -3.18 -4.06
CA LYS A 391 2.96 -4.23 -4.52
C LYS A 391 1.59 -3.60 -4.82
N GLY A 392 1.21 -3.62 -6.10
CA GLY A 392 -0.06 -3.08 -6.61
C GLY A 392 0.10 -1.88 -7.56
N TYR A 393 -1.03 -1.30 -7.96
CA TYR A 393 -1.06 -0.19 -8.92
C TYR A 393 -1.30 1.15 -8.24
N LEU A 394 -0.61 2.18 -8.73
CA LEU A 394 -0.89 3.57 -8.37
C LEU A 394 -2.14 4.03 -9.13
N LYS A 395 -3.22 4.28 -8.38
CA LYS A 395 -4.53 4.58 -8.96
C LYS A 395 -4.67 6.09 -9.24
N PRO A 396 -4.84 6.52 -10.50
CA PRO A 396 -5.23 7.89 -10.82
C PRO A 396 -6.68 8.20 -10.34
N PRO A 397 -7.10 9.47 -10.29
CA PRO A 397 -6.34 10.66 -10.68
C PRO A 397 -5.30 11.08 -9.63
N PHE A 398 -4.12 11.47 -10.10
CA PHE A 398 -3.10 12.08 -9.25
C PHE A 398 -3.39 13.58 -9.07
N ASN A 399 -3.18 14.09 -7.86
CA ASN A 399 -3.27 15.50 -7.57
C ASN A 399 -1.99 16.20 -8.06
N THR A 400 -1.98 16.56 -9.35
CA THR A 400 -0.85 17.22 -10.00
C THR A 400 -0.39 18.47 -9.25
N GLU A 401 -1.32 19.28 -8.75
CA GLU A 401 -0.97 20.54 -8.09
C GLU A 401 -0.37 20.31 -6.69
N GLY A 402 -0.95 19.40 -5.90
CA GLY A 402 -0.40 19.01 -4.61
C GLY A 402 0.99 18.39 -4.73
N ARG A 403 1.16 17.46 -5.67
CA ARG A 403 2.46 16.80 -5.90
C ARG A 403 3.51 17.76 -6.48
N ARG A 404 3.12 18.68 -7.37
CA ARG A 404 3.99 19.78 -7.85
C ARG A 404 4.42 20.68 -6.69
N SER A 405 3.49 21.02 -5.78
CA SER A 405 3.80 21.82 -4.59
C SER A 405 4.83 21.14 -3.67
N ALA A 406 4.85 19.80 -3.66
CA ALA A 406 5.87 19.01 -2.98
C ALA A 406 7.20 18.90 -3.75
N GLY A 407 7.29 19.49 -4.95
CA GLY A 407 8.48 19.47 -5.79
C GLY A 407 8.58 18.28 -6.74
N MET A 408 7.56 17.41 -6.83
CA MET A 408 7.56 16.31 -7.81
C MET A 408 7.45 16.87 -9.23
N SER A 409 8.42 16.54 -10.09
CA SER A 409 8.43 16.99 -11.48
C SER A 409 7.33 16.31 -12.30
N GLU A 410 6.97 16.93 -13.43
CA GLU A 410 6.01 16.36 -14.38
C GLU A 410 6.49 15.01 -14.93
N GLU A 411 7.80 14.82 -15.10
CA GLU A 411 8.39 13.54 -15.52
C GLU A 411 8.18 12.43 -14.48
N VAL A 412 8.38 12.75 -13.18
CA VAL A 412 8.10 11.80 -12.10
C VAL A 412 6.61 11.48 -12.06
N LEU A 413 5.73 12.47 -12.25
CA LEU A 413 4.27 12.25 -12.30
C LEU A 413 3.84 11.38 -13.48
N LEU A 414 4.33 11.68 -14.68
CA LEU A 414 4.05 10.91 -15.89
C LEU A 414 4.55 9.48 -15.77
N SER A 415 5.66 9.26 -15.07
CA SER A 415 6.19 7.91 -14.87
C SER A 415 5.42 7.04 -13.89
N LEU A 416 4.58 7.64 -13.04
CA LEU A 416 3.64 6.90 -12.20
C LEU A 416 2.38 6.50 -12.96
N MET A 417 2.19 7.04 -14.17
CA MET A 417 1.13 6.64 -15.08
C MET A 417 1.59 5.43 -15.92
N PRO A 418 0.70 4.47 -16.20
CA PRO A 418 1.01 3.39 -17.14
C PRO A 418 1.42 3.97 -18.51
N SER A 419 2.36 3.31 -19.19
CA SER A 419 2.94 3.78 -20.45
C SER A 419 1.88 4.00 -21.53
N PRO A 420 1.94 5.09 -22.33
CA PRO A 420 1.07 5.25 -23.49
C PRO A 420 1.22 4.14 -24.54
N ILE A 421 2.32 3.37 -24.51
CA ILE A 421 2.55 2.26 -25.43
C ILE A 421 1.59 1.10 -25.13
N ASP A 422 1.14 0.95 -23.88
CA ASP A 422 0.13 -0.02 -23.50
C ASP A 422 -1.27 0.33 -24.05
N PHE A 423 -1.46 1.58 -24.51
CA PHE A 423 -2.68 2.03 -25.20
C PHE A 423 -2.62 1.91 -26.74
N ILE A 424 -1.44 1.72 -27.35
CA ILE A 424 -1.27 1.74 -28.81
C ILE A 424 -1.25 0.32 -29.43
N LEU A 425 -1.02 -0.73 -28.63
CA LEU A 425 -1.07 -2.11 -29.11
C LEU A 425 -2.47 -2.76 -29.07
N ILE A 426 -3.51 -1.98 -28.80
CA ILE A 426 -4.91 -2.43 -28.90
C ILE A 426 -5.66 -1.51 -29.86
N LYS A 427 -5.55 -1.79 -31.16
CA LYS A 427 -6.50 -1.37 -32.17
C LYS A 427 -6.90 -2.54 -33.05
#